data_AF-A0A9E4H1V0-F1
#
_entry.id   AF-A0A9E4H1V0-F1
#
_cell.length_a   1.000
_cell.length_b   1.000
_cell.length_c   1.000
_cell.angle_alpha   90.00
_cell.angle_beta   90.00
_cell.angle_gamma   90.00
#
_symmetry.space_group_name_H-M   'P 1'
#
loop_
_entity.id
_entity.type
_entity.pdbx_description
1 polymer ?
#
loop_
_entity_poly.entity_id
_entity_poly.type
_entity_poly.pdbx_seq_one_letter_code
_entity_poly.pdbx_strand_id
1 'polypeptide(L)'
;MAQREGAEMLIIGTELDSFATARLEFWFGLIKDVRALYSGQLTYAANRDAYAGIPYWEELDYIGIDAYFPVSNIETPTAEEVRVSREEQYRPLHRFSRVHNLKILFTEYGYRSVVGGLVKPWDSHSGEDYDIATQCNGYIGLYNAVWQQDSFAGGFLWKWFDRPESVGGHGHTSYTPQNKPSLEVIRDYFTDAIEP
;
A
#
# COMPACT_ATOMS: atom_id res chain seq x y z
N MET A 1 -21.80 3.54 -10.60
CA MET A 1 -21.72 4.54 -9.52
C MET A 1 -20.46 5.39 -9.69
N ALA A 2 -19.25 4.79 -9.72
CA ALA A 2 -17.98 5.50 -9.92
C ALA A 2 -18.01 6.64 -10.98
N GLN A 3 -18.45 6.33 -12.22
CA GLN A 3 -18.59 7.34 -13.28
C GLN A 3 -19.51 8.51 -12.93
N ARG A 4 -20.65 8.22 -12.28
CA ARG A 4 -21.65 9.22 -11.92
C ARG A 4 -21.14 10.13 -10.81
N GLU A 5 -20.44 9.56 -9.84
CA GLU A 5 -19.88 10.28 -8.70
C GLU A 5 -18.55 10.97 -9.04
N GLY A 6 -18.04 10.81 -10.27
CA GLY A 6 -16.80 11.42 -10.71
C GLY A 6 -15.54 10.85 -10.04
N ALA A 7 -15.60 9.61 -9.54
CA ALA A 7 -14.44 8.97 -8.92
C ALA A 7 -13.28 8.89 -9.93
N GLU A 8 -12.08 9.29 -9.50
CA GLU A 8 -10.88 9.30 -10.34
C GLU A 8 -10.31 7.90 -10.57
N MET A 9 -10.50 7.00 -9.60
CA MET A 9 -10.01 5.62 -9.65
C MET A 9 -11.03 4.61 -9.14
N LEU A 10 -11.04 3.42 -9.75
CA LEU A 10 -11.80 2.25 -9.31
C LEU A 10 -10.86 1.05 -9.17
N ILE A 11 -10.90 0.40 -8.00
CA ILE A 11 -10.24 -0.88 -7.74
C ILE A 11 -11.29 -1.99 -7.91
N ILE A 12 -11.12 -2.88 -8.89
CA ILE A 12 -12.16 -3.86 -9.29
C ILE A 12 -12.18 -5.14 -8.45
N GLY A 13 -11.21 -5.31 -7.56
CA GLY A 13 -11.12 -6.44 -6.63
C GLY A 13 -9.92 -6.27 -5.71
N THR A 14 -9.96 -6.94 -4.56
CA THR A 14 -8.90 -6.93 -3.53
C THR A 14 -8.70 -8.34 -2.98
N GLU A 15 -7.44 -8.80 -2.99
CA GLU A 15 -6.96 -10.08 -2.43
C GLU A 15 -7.77 -11.34 -2.87
N LEU A 16 -8.41 -11.30 -4.04
CA LEU A 16 -9.14 -12.43 -4.62
C LEU A 16 -8.22 -13.32 -5.47
N ASP A 17 -6.96 -13.51 -5.08
CA ASP A 17 -5.88 -13.90 -5.99
C ASP A 17 -6.05 -15.30 -6.61
N SER A 18 -6.55 -16.27 -5.84
CA SER A 18 -6.89 -17.58 -6.40
C SER A 18 -8.03 -17.50 -7.41
N PHE A 19 -8.99 -16.60 -7.20
CA PHE A 19 -10.08 -16.38 -8.14
C PHE A 19 -9.62 -15.56 -9.36
N ALA A 20 -8.73 -14.58 -9.15
CA ALA A 20 -8.06 -13.78 -10.17
C ALA A 20 -7.32 -14.63 -11.20
N THR A 21 -6.63 -15.67 -10.72
CA THR A 21 -5.83 -16.56 -11.56
C THR A 21 -6.63 -17.75 -12.13
N ALA A 22 -7.67 -18.22 -11.43
CA ALA A 22 -8.48 -19.35 -11.90
C ALA A 22 -9.60 -18.98 -12.88
N ARG A 23 -10.04 -17.71 -12.93
CA ARG A 23 -11.25 -17.29 -13.67
C ARG A 23 -10.96 -16.20 -14.69
N LEU A 24 -10.00 -16.48 -15.58
CA LEU A 24 -9.50 -15.51 -16.57
C LEU A 24 -10.60 -14.90 -17.43
N GLU A 25 -11.47 -15.72 -18.02
CA GLU A 25 -12.57 -15.25 -18.88
C GLU A 25 -13.50 -14.27 -18.14
N PHE A 26 -13.76 -14.53 -16.86
CA PHE A 26 -14.56 -13.63 -16.03
C PHE A 26 -13.84 -12.29 -15.82
N TRP A 27 -12.55 -12.30 -15.48
CA TRP A 27 -11.81 -11.07 -15.19
C TRP A 27 -11.59 -10.20 -16.43
N PHE A 28 -11.19 -10.80 -17.56
CA PHE A 28 -11.10 -10.07 -18.83
C PHE A 28 -12.47 -9.52 -19.26
N GLY A 29 -13.55 -10.31 -19.08
CA GLY A 29 -14.91 -9.84 -19.33
C GLY A 29 -15.32 -8.67 -18.43
N LEU A 30 -15.08 -8.79 -17.11
CA LEU A 30 -15.37 -7.75 -16.14
C LEU A 30 -14.62 -6.45 -16.46
N ILE A 31 -13.33 -6.52 -16.76
CA ILE A 31 -12.53 -5.33 -17.11
C ILE A 31 -13.12 -4.64 -18.34
N LYS A 32 -13.44 -5.41 -19.38
CA LYS A 32 -14.08 -4.89 -20.59
C LYS A 32 -15.41 -4.20 -20.29
N ASP A 33 -16.28 -4.84 -19.50
CA ASP A 33 -17.59 -4.30 -19.14
C ASP A 33 -17.47 -3.03 -18.29
N VAL A 34 -16.50 -2.97 -17.37
CA VAL A 34 -16.21 -1.78 -16.57
C VAL A 34 -15.69 -0.64 -17.45
N ARG A 35 -14.72 -0.90 -18.35
CA ARG A 35 -14.19 0.11 -19.28
C ARG A 35 -15.25 0.69 -20.21
N ALA A 36 -16.29 -0.09 -20.55
CA ALA A 36 -17.42 0.41 -21.34
C ALA A 36 -18.29 1.44 -20.60
N LEU A 37 -18.24 1.46 -19.27
CA LEU A 37 -19.10 2.28 -18.41
C LEU A 37 -18.36 3.34 -17.60
N TYR A 38 -17.04 3.21 -17.47
CA TYR A 38 -16.22 4.03 -16.59
C TYR A 38 -14.92 4.45 -17.29
N SER A 39 -14.69 5.76 -17.35
CA SER A 39 -13.56 6.37 -18.05
C SER A 39 -12.39 6.76 -17.16
N GLY A 40 -12.52 6.62 -15.83
CA GLY A 40 -11.45 6.91 -14.88
C GLY A 40 -10.43 5.77 -14.79
N GLN A 41 -9.48 5.91 -13.86
CA GLN A 41 -8.38 4.96 -13.70
C GLN A 41 -8.86 3.65 -13.09
N LEU A 42 -8.31 2.53 -13.55
CA LEU A 42 -8.73 1.19 -13.20
C LEU A 42 -7.55 0.35 -12.74
N THR A 43 -7.70 -0.36 -11.62
CA THR A 43 -6.68 -1.30 -11.14
C THR A 43 -7.30 -2.44 -10.33
N TYR A 44 -6.48 -3.39 -9.89
CA TYR A 44 -6.81 -4.51 -9.02
C TYR A 44 -5.81 -4.53 -7.86
N ALA A 45 -6.28 -4.78 -6.64
CA ALA A 45 -5.45 -4.86 -5.44
C ALA A 45 -5.02 -6.31 -5.19
N ALA A 46 -3.82 -6.66 -5.64
CA ALA A 46 -3.25 -8.00 -5.44
C ALA A 46 -2.51 -8.08 -4.09
N ASN A 47 -2.53 -9.25 -3.45
CA ASN A 47 -1.66 -9.44 -2.28
C ASN A 47 -0.17 -9.37 -2.70
N ARG A 48 0.68 -9.00 -1.75
CA ARG A 48 2.14 -8.82 -1.91
C ARG A 48 2.86 -10.01 -2.54
N ASP A 49 2.33 -11.22 -2.37
CA ASP A 49 2.90 -12.50 -2.84
C ASP A 49 2.18 -13.05 -4.07
N ALA A 50 1.11 -12.40 -4.53
CA ALA A 50 0.31 -12.82 -5.68
C ALA A 50 0.43 -11.91 -6.91
N TYR A 51 0.87 -10.66 -6.74
CA TYR A 51 0.87 -9.65 -7.83
C TYR A 51 1.52 -10.12 -9.13
N ALA A 52 2.60 -10.90 -9.05
CA ALA A 52 3.33 -11.38 -10.21
C ALA A 52 2.54 -12.42 -11.04
N GLY A 53 1.53 -13.05 -10.45
CA GLY A 53 0.68 -14.06 -11.09
C GLY A 53 -0.58 -13.52 -11.76
N ILE A 54 -0.89 -12.22 -11.60
CA ILE A 54 -2.08 -11.61 -12.17
C ILE A 54 -1.85 -11.37 -13.69
N PRO A 55 -2.67 -11.96 -14.57
CA PRO A 55 -2.36 -12.03 -16.01
C PRO A 55 -2.91 -10.86 -16.84
N TYR A 56 -3.67 -9.95 -16.23
CA TYR A 56 -4.42 -8.90 -16.93
C TYR A 56 -3.94 -7.48 -16.57
N TRP A 57 -2.69 -7.32 -16.10
CA TRP A 57 -2.14 -5.99 -15.81
C TRP A 57 -2.20 -5.04 -17.01
N GLU A 58 -1.99 -5.55 -18.23
CA GLU A 58 -2.01 -4.75 -19.46
C GLU A 58 -3.40 -4.16 -19.80
N GLU A 59 -4.46 -4.64 -19.17
CA GLU A 59 -5.82 -4.10 -19.30
C GLU A 59 -6.14 -3.01 -18.26
N LEU A 60 -5.21 -2.78 -17.32
CA LEU A 60 -5.33 -1.88 -16.17
C LEU A 60 -4.35 -0.71 -16.28
N ASP A 61 -4.59 0.34 -15.49
CA ASP A 61 -3.78 1.56 -15.51
C ASP A 61 -2.60 1.52 -14.52
N TYR A 62 -2.69 0.64 -13.52
CA TYR A 62 -1.66 0.44 -12.49
C TYR A 62 -1.55 -1.03 -12.10
N ILE A 63 -0.35 -1.41 -11.66
CA ILE A 63 -0.13 -2.64 -10.90
C ILE A 63 -0.45 -2.33 -9.43
N GLY A 64 -1.64 -2.71 -8.98
CA GLY A 64 -2.11 -2.47 -7.62
C GLY A 64 -1.66 -3.58 -6.66
N ILE A 65 -1.06 -3.20 -5.54
CA ILE A 65 -0.51 -4.14 -4.56
C ILE A 65 -0.86 -3.73 -3.13
N ASP A 66 -1.37 -4.66 -2.35
CA ASP A 66 -1.53 -4.54 -0.90
C ASP A 66 -0.16 -4.83 -0.25
N ALA A 67 0.56 -3.76 0.05
CA ALA A 67 2.02 -3.75 0.17
C ALA A 67 2.53 -4.08 1.59
N TYR A 68 1.96 -5.10 2.22
CA TYR A 68 2.37 -5.57 3.55
C TYR A 68 3.59 -6.50 3.49
N PHE A 69 4.64 -6.12 2.77
CA PHE A 69 5.89 -6.90 2.70
C PHE A 69 6.61 -6.95 4.05
N PRO A 70 7.13 -8.12 4.51
CA PRO A 70 8.03 -8.19 5.67
C PRO A 70 9.17 -7.20 5.51
N VAL A 71 9.48 -6.42 6.55
CA VAL A 71 10.48 -5.33 6.45
C VAL A 71 11.76 -5.68 7.17
N SER A 72 11.66 -6.21 8.39
CA SER A 72 12.80 -6.41 9.26
C SER A 72 12.55 -7.58 10.20
N ASN A 73 13.63 -8.22 10.67
CA ASN A 73 13.59 -9.17 11.78
C ASN A 73 13.97 -8.51 13.13
N ILE A 74 14.24 -7.21 13.11
CA ILE A 74 14.48 -6.39 14.31
C ILE A 74 13.12 -5.94 14.84
N GLU A 75 12.94 -5.98 16.16
CA GLU A 75 11.69 -5.59 16.80
C GLU A 75 11.32 -4.13 16.56
N THR A 76 12.28 -3.22 16.71
CA THR A 76 12.13 -1.77 16.48
C THR A 76 13.28 -1.27 15.60
N PRO A 77 13.23 -1.51 14.27
CA PRO A 77 14.29 -1.05 13.38
C PRO A 77 14.28 0.47 13.29
N THR A 78 15.46 1.05 13.05
CA THR A 78 15.62 2.45 12.67
C THR A 78 15.04 2.72 11.28
N ALA A 79 14.73 3.98 10.98
CA ALA A 79 14.25 4.38 9.65
C ALA A 79 15.24 4.04 8.53
N GLU A 80 16.54 4.10 8.82
CA GLU A 80 17.59 3.77 7.85
C GLU A 80 17.64 2.26 7.54
N GLU A 81 17.50 1.41 8.56
CA GLU A 81 17.38 -0.04 8.36
C GLU A 81 16.14 -0.40 7.54
N VAL A 82 15.02 0.29 7.78
CA VAL A 82 13.81 0.15 6.96
C VAL A 82 14.07 0.59 5.51
N ARG A 83 14.71 1.74 5.30
CA ARG A 83 15.01 2.26 3.95
C ARG A 83 15.85 1.27 3.16
N VAL A 84 16.96 0.80 3.73
CA VAL A 84 17.88 -0.16 3.08
C VAL A 84 17.15 -1.46 2.74
N SER A 85 16.36 -2.01 3.67
CA SER A 85 15.56 -3.21 3.44
C SER A 85 14.57 -3.02 2.29
N ARG A 86 13.85 -1.89 2.26
CA ARG A 86 12.87 -1.58 1.22
C ARG A 86 13.53 -1.40 -0.16
N GLU A 87 14.66 -0.71 -0.22
CA GLU A 87 15.41 -0.55 -1.48
C GLU A 87 15.85 -1.88 -2.07
N GLU A 88 16.28 -2.83 -1.25
CA GLU A 88 16.63 -4.18 -1.71
C GLU A 88 15.38 -4.93 -2.17
N GLN A 89 14.37 -5.00 -1.31
CA GLN A 89 13.15 -5.78 -1.52
C GLN A 89 12.35 -5.29 -2.73
N TYR A 90 12.40 -3.99 -3.07
CA TYR A 90 11.57 -3.41 -4.12
C TYR A 90 12.25 -3.37 -5.49
N ARG A 91 13.52 -3.78 -5.61
CA ARG A 91 14.19 -3.96 -6.91
C ARG A 91 13.39 -4.85 -7.90
N PRO A 92 12.84 -6.00 -7.50
CA PRO A 92 11.99 -6.82 -8.36
C PRO A 92 10.70 -6.11 -8.78
N LEU A 93 10.09 -5.33 -7.88
CA LEU A 93 8.89 -4.54 -8.17
C LEU A 93 9.18 -3.46 -9.23
N HIS A 94 10.29 -2.74 -9.11
CA HIS A 94 10.72 -1.76 -10.12
C HIS A 94 11.00 -2.43 -11.48
N ARG A 95 11.57 -3.64 -11.48
CA ARG A 95 11.75 -4.41 -12.72
C ARG A 95 10.40 -4.85 -13.30
N PHE A 96 9.49 -5.30 -12.47
CA PHE A 96 8.15 -5.74 -12.87
C PHE A 96 7.37 -4.60 -13.52
N SER A 97 7.38 -3.42 -12.89
CA SER A 97 6.84 -2.17 -13.46
C SER A 97 7.39 -1.88 -14.86
N ARG A 98 8.71 -1.96 -15.05
CA ARG A 98 9.34 -1.74 -16.37
C ARG A 98 8.95 -2.78 -17.41
N VAL A 99 8.78 -4.05 -17.02
CA VAL A 99 8.38 -5.13 -17.94
C VAL A 99 6.96 -4.91 -18.46
N HIS A 100 6.03 -4.49 -17.59
CA HIS A 100 4.64 -4.22 -17.96
C HIS A 100 4.42 -2.79 -18.50
N ASN A 101 5.42 -1.91 -18.42
CA ASN A 101 5.28 -0.48 -18.72
C ASN A 101 4.13 0.19 -17.94
N LEU A 102 3.96 -0.20 -16.67
CA LEU A 102 2.94 0.30 -15.77
C LEU A 102 3.58 0.68 -14.44
N LYS A 103 3.08 1.74 -13.80
CA LYS A 103 3.53 2.11 -12.45
C LYS A 103 2.92 1.19 -11.39
N ILE A 104 3.67 0.96 -10.32
CA ILE A 104 3.16 0.33 -9.10
C ILE A 104 2.35 1.35 -8.31
N LEU A 105 1.19 0.94 -7.82
CA LEU A 105 0.35 1.68 -6.89
C LEU A 105 0.15 0.81 -5.65
N PHE A 106 0.42 1.34 -4.45
CA PHE A 106 0.02 0.63 -3.24
C PHE A 106 -1.47 0.85 -2.98
N THR A 107 -2.26 -0.18 -3.27
CA THR A 107 -3.69 -0.17 -3.01
C THR A 107 -3.99 -0.21 -1.52
N GLU A 108 -3.08 -0.80 -0.74
CA GLU A 108 -2.97 -0.63 0.70
C GLU A 108 -1.51 -0.56 1.14
N TYR A 109 -1.20 0.29 2.11
CA TYR A 109 0.05 0.22 2.87
C TYR A 109 -0.14 0.79 4.27
N GLY A 110 0.59 0.26 5.25
CA GLY A 110 0.56 0.79 6.61
C GLY A 110 1.30 -0.11 7.58
N TYR A 111 1.55 0.43 8.77
CA TYR A 111 2.23 -0.28 9.85
C TYR A 111 1.49 -0.08 11.16
N ARG A 112 1.47 -1.12 12.00
CA ARG A 112 0.99 -1.00 13.39
C ARG A 112 2.08 -0.37 14.26
N SER A 113 1.66 0.36 15.29
CA SER A 113 2.56 0.89 16.33
C SER A 113 2.71 -0.12 17.46
N VAL A 114 3.36 -1.24 17.14
CA VAL A 114 3.68 -2.32 18.07
C VAL A 114 5.11 -2.80 17.89
N VAL A 115 5.70 -3.36 18.95
CA VAL A 115 6.98 -4.05 18.89
C VAL A 115 6.89 -5.18 17.85
N GLY A 116 7.85 -5.22 16.92
CA GLY A 116 7.87 -6.21 15.84
C GLY A 116 6.81 -6.00 14.75
N GLY A 117 6.11 -4.86 14.74
CA GLY A 117 5.07 -4.52 13.76
C GLY A 117 5.55 -4.49 12.29
N LEU A 118 6.87 -4.50 12.08
CA LEU A 118 7.52 -4.53 10.77
C LEU A 118 7.99 -5.94 10.34
N VAL A 119 7.88 -6.95 11.21
CA VAL A 119 8.22 -8.35 10.88
C VAL A 119 7.14 -8.97 10.02
N LYS A 120 5.87 -8.79 10.40
CA LYS A 120 4.70 -9.24 9.65
C LYS A 120 3.68 -8.11 9.54
N PRO A 121 3.88 -7.13 8.64
CA PRO A 121 3.03 -5.94 8.58
C PRO A 121 1.55 -6.19 8.27
N TRP A 122 1.18 -7.40 7.82
CA TRP A 122 -0.22 -7.80 7.62
C TRP A 122 -0.89 -8.30 8.92
N ASP A 123 -0.10 -8.58 9.96
CA ASP A 123 -0.59 -9.20 11.19
C ASP A 123 -1.36 -8.19 12.06
N SER A 124 -2.63 -8.48 12.28
CA SER A 124 -3.55 -7.64 13.04
C SER A 124 -3.99 -8.25 14.37
N HIS A 125 -3.37 -9.34 14.82
CA HIS A 125 -3.64 -9.93 16.13
C HIS A 125 -3.35 -8.93 17.26
N SER A 126 -4.09 -9.05 18.36
CA SER A 126 -3.88 -8.21 19.55
C SER A 126 -2.96 -8.89 20.54
N GLY A 127 -2.19 -8.10 21.29
CA GLY A 127 -1.42 -8.59 22.44
C GLY A 127 0.02 -8.07 22.47
N GLU A 128 0.47 -7.42 21.40
CA GLU A 128 1.79 -6.81 21.34
C GLU A 128 1.83 -5.45 22.04
N ASP A 129 2.99 -5.13 22.60
CA ASP A 129 3.23 -3.88 23.29
C ASP A 129 3.27 -2.70 22.33
N TYR A 130 2.78 -1.55 22.80
CA TYR A 130 2.78 -0.31 22.04
C TYR A 130 4.22 0.16 21.75
N ASP A 131 4.50 0.41 20.47
CA ASP A 131 5.76 1.01 20.03
C ASP A 131 5.50 1.97 18.86
N ILE A 132 5.53 3.27 19.16
CA ILE A 132 5.35 4.30 18.15
C ILE A 132 6.58 4.47 17.25
N ALA A 133 7.78 4.18 17.75
CA ALA A 133 9.00 4.32 16.98
C ALA A 133 8.99 3.36 15.79
N THR A 134 8.51 2.13 15.98
CA THR A 134 8.33 1.16 14.89
C THR A 134 7.44 1.71 13.77
N GLN A 135 6.30 2.31 14.10
CA GLN A 135 5.40 2.87 13.08
C GLN A 135 6.02 4.09 12.38
N CYS A 136 6.63 5.02 13.13
CA CYS A 136 7.28 6.19 12.55
C CYS A 136 8.45 5.81 11.64
N ASN A 137 9.36 4.94 12.11
CA ASN A 137 10.50 4.48 11.33
C ASN A 137 10.07 3.71 10.09
N GLY A 138 8.99 2.92 10.19
CA GLY A 138 8.36 2.26 9.06
C GLY A 138 7.98 3.22 7.95
N TYR A 139 7.28 4.31 8.27
CA TYR A 139 6.87 5.32 7.29
C TYR A 139 8.07 6.10 6.73
N ILE A 140 8.97 6.62 7.58
CA ILE A 140 10.16 7.38 7.13
C ILE A 140 10.98 6.53 6.15
N GLY A 141 11.30 5.29 6.52
CA GLY A 141 12.12 4.42 5.68
C GLY A 141 11.42 4.02 4.37
N LEU A 142 10.10 3.74 4.42
CA LEU A 142 9.32 3.43 3.22
C LEU A 142 9.31 4.61 2.22
N TYR A 143 9.00 5.80 2.71
CA TYR A 143 8.89 6.99 1.85
C TYR A 143 10.24 7.37 1.23
N ASN A 144 11.32 7.30 2.01
CA ASN A 144 12.67 7.57 1.50
C ASN A 144 13.17 6.53 0.49
N ALA A 145 12.70 5.28 0.58
CA ALA A 145 13.11 4.22 -0.35
C ALA A 145 12.32 4.23 -1.66
N VAL A 146 11.01 4.53 -1.62
CA VAL A 146 10.09 4.12 -2.70
C VAL A 146 9.39 5.30 -3.38
N TRP A 147 9.01 6.34 -2.64
CA TRP A 147 8.05 7.34 -3.17
C TRP A 147 8.61 8.19 -4.32
N GLN A 148 9.93 8.37 -4.37
CA GLN A 148 10.62 9.16 -5.41
C GLN A 148 11.05 8.32 -6.62
N GLN A 149 10.71 7.03 -6.67
CA GLN A 149 11.06 6.16 -7.79
C GLN A 149 10.06 6.33 -8.93
N ASP A 150 10.53 6.55 -10.17
CA ASP A 150 9.68 6.78 -11.35
C ASP A 150 8.62 5.69 -11.61
N SER A 151 8.94 4.46 -11.21
CA SER A 151 8.07 3.28 -11.31
C SER A 151 6.90 3.30 -10.32
N PHE A 152 6.81 4.29 -9.43
CA PHE A 152 5.83 4.36 -8.35
C PHE A 152 4.81 5.49 -8.58
N ALA A 153 3.56 5.22 -8.25
CA ALA A 153 2.43 6.14 -8.44
C ALA A 153 1.91 6.75 -7.13
N GLY A 154 2.34 6.24 -5.97
CA GLY A 154 1.79 6.58 -4.66
C GLY A 154 1.03 5.41 -4.04
N GLY A 155 0.13 5.71 -3.10
CA GLY A 155 -0.72 4.67 -2.53
C GLY A 155 -1.74 5.17 -1.52
N PHE A 156 -2.59 4.24 -1.07
CA PHE A 156 -3.65 4.48 -0.10
C PHE A 156 -3.27 3.91 1.26
N LEU A 157 -3.22 4.80 2.25
CA LEU A 157 -2.79 4.46 3.59
C LEU A 157 -3.90 3.71 4.34
N TRP A 158 -3.56 2.54 4.89
CA TRP A 158 -4.41 1.78 5.80
C TRP A 158 -4.12 2.18 7.26
N LYS A 159 -5.07 2.70 8.01
CA LYS A 159 -6.38 3.15 7.55
C LYS A 159 -6.83 4.37 8.33
N TRP A 160 -7.78 5.08 7.76
CA TRP A 160 -8.41 6.24 8.36
C TRP A 160 -9.83 5.92 8.81
N PHE A 161 -10.24 6.47 9.94
CA PHE A 161 -11.57 6.32 10.51
C PHE A 161 -12.30 7.66 10.53
N ASP A 162 -13.62 7.59 10.38
CA ASP A 162 -14.57 8.71 10.35
C ASP A 162 -14.87 9.32 11.73
N ARG A 163 -14.48 8.62 12.81
CA ARG A 163 -14.63 9.06 14.21
C ARG A 163 -13.27 9.26 14.88
N PRO A 164 -12.56 10.35 14.55
CA PRO A 164 -11.17 10.56 14.96
C PRO A 164 -11.00 10.59 16.49
N GLU A 165 -12.00 11.02 17.25
CA GLU A 165 -11.99 11.06 18.71
C GLU A 165 -11.89 9.68 19.38
N SER A 166 -12.15 8.61 18.63
CA SER A 166 -12.20 7.23 19.16
C SER A 166 -11.03 6.35 18.74
N VAL A 167 -10.06 6.88 17.98
CA VAL A 167 -8.97 6.10 17.39
C VAL A 167 -7.60 6.75 17.56
N GLY A 168 -6.57 5.92 17.63
CA GLY A 168 -5.20 6.38 17.71
C GLY A 168 -4.82 6.98 19.09
N GLY A 169 -3.81 7.82 19.12
CA GLY A 169 -3.25 8.34 20.38
C GLY A 169 -2.15 7.47 20.99
N HIS A 170 -1.60 7.95 22.12
CA HIS A 170 -0.59 7.22 22.88
C HIS A 170 -1.16 5.88 23.40
N GLY A 171 -0.41 4.80 23.22
CA GLY A 171 -0.82 3.45 23.60
C GLY A 171 -1.68 2.71 22.57
N HIS A 172 -2.15 3.37 21.51
CA HIS A 172 -3.01 2.72 20.51
C HIS A 172 -2.19 1.92 19.50
N THR A 173 -2.46 0.62 19.35
CA THR A 173 -1.59 -0.33 18.63
C THR A 173 -2.00 -0.65 17.19
N SER A 174 -3.11 -0.08 16.70
CA SER A 174 -3.60 -0.32 15.33
C SER A 174 -2.78 0.38 14.24
N TYR A 175 -3.17 0.17 12.99
CA TYR A 175 -2.60 0.79 11.79
C TYR A 175 -2.79 2.32 11.68
N THR A 176 -3.95 2.86 12.09
CA THR A 176 -4.22 4.30 11.87
C THR A 176 -3.10 5.18 12.44
N PRO A 177 -2.64 6.19 11.68
CA PRO A 177 -1.74 7.21 12.18
C PRO A 177 -2.50 8.34 12.89
N GLN A 178 -3.83 8.39 12.80
CA GLN A 178 -4.64 9.45 13.43
C GLN A 178 -4.24 9.64 14.89
N ASN A 179 -4.05 10.89 15.30
CA ASN A 179 -3.68 11.28 16.66
C ASN A 179 -2.38 10.64 17.19
N LYS A 180 -1.52 10.11 16.32
CA LYS A 180 -0.20 9.56 16.68
C LYS A 180 0.92 10.41 16.07
N PRO A 181 2.13 10.36 16.64
CA PRO A 181 3.32 11.00 16.04
C PRO A 181 3.58 10.60 14.57
N SER A 182 3.17 9.41 14.15
CA SER A 182 3.30 8.96 12.76
C SER A 182 2.47 9.79 11.77
N LEU A 183 1.41 10.48 12.20
CA LEU A 183 0.69 11.43 11.35
C LEU A 183 1.55 12.63 10.95
N GLU A 184 2.36 13.14 11.88
CA GLU A 184 3.28 14.24 11.59
C GLU A 184 4.33 13.82 10.57
N VAL A 185 4.92 12.63 10.74
CA VAL A 185 5.83 12.03 9.75
C VAL A 185 5.21 11.98 8.35
N ILE A 186 3.97 11.50 8.25
CA ILE A 186 3.27 11.39 6.97
C ILE A 186 2.99 12.78 6.40
N ARG A 187 2.45 13.69 7.21
CA ARG A 187 2.12 15.06 6.79
C ARG A 187 3.36 15.77 6.26
N ASP A 188 4.44 15.77 7.05
CA ASP A 188 5.67 16.48 6.71
C ASP A 188 6.26 15.94 5.40
N TYR A 189 6.23 14.61 5.18
CA TYR A 189 6.65 14.03 3.90
C TYR A 189 5.80 14.55 2.72
N PHE A 190 4.47 14.55 2.85
CA PHE A 190 3.58 14.98 1.78
C PHE A 190 3.50 16.51 1.61
N THR A 191 3.92 17.31 2.59
CA THR A 191 4.01 18.78 2.41
C THR A 191 5.37 19.22 1.90
N ASP A 192 6.45 18.54 2.29
CA ASP A 192 7.81 18.90 1.90
C ASP A 192 8.20 18.30 0.54
N ALA A 193 7.62 17.14 0.16
CA ALA A 193 7.77 16.58 -1.18
C ALA A 193 6.89 17.26 -2.23
N ILE A 194 5.98 18.15 -1.81
CA ILE A 194 5.25 19.07 -2.68
C ILE A 194 5.96 20.43 -2.60
N GLU A 195 7.17 20.53 -3.13
CA GLU A 195 7.59 21.84 -3.62
C GLU A 195 6.77 22.15 -4.90
N PRO A 196 6.24 23.39 -5.04
CA PRO A 196 5.27 23.75 -6.07
C PRO A 196 5.77 23.64 -7.51
#